data_AF-A0A265Q4U6-F1
#
_entry.id   AF-A0A265Q4U6-F1
#
_cell.length_a   1.000
_cell.length_b   1.000
_cell.length_c   1.000
_cell.angle_alpha   90.00
_cell.angle_beta   90.00
_cell.angle_gamma   90.00
#
_symmetry.space_group_name_H-M   'P 1'
#
loop_
_entity.id
_entity.type
_entity.pdbx_description
1 polymer ?
#
loop_
_entity_poly.entity_id
_entity_poly.type
_entity_poly.pdbx_seq_one_letter_code
_entity_poly.pdbx_strand_id
1 'polypeptide(L)'
;MIKIAHVKEIENLNLPKEVIEVIKEVVIILDVEYGEKRNVNGENGGYILVIQDREELPKLQEIYLNINDVIPEYVDKINCSNGDIWISTLILMHNDFGILLTMPVSIAPENLIKEITN
;
A
#
# COMPACT_ATOMS: atom_id res chain seq x y z
N MET A 1 9.07 -4.84 -5.24
CA MET A 1 7.86 -4.05 -4.99
C MET A 1 6.74 -4.87 -5.56
N ILE A 2 5.77 -5.24 -4.74
CA ILE A 2 4.65 -6.08 -5.16
C ILE A 2 3.49 -5.14 -5.47
N LYS A 3 2.96 -5.17 -6.70
CA LYS A 3 1.71 -4.48 -7.06
C LYS A 3 0.59 -5.52 -7.00
N ILE A 4 -0.49 -5.18 -6.30
CA ILE A 4 -1.65 -6.05 -6.10
C ILE A 4 -2.89 -5.27 -6.54
N ALA A 5 -3.58 -5.77 -7.56
CA ALA A 5 -4.77 -5.18 -8.14
C ALA A 5 -6.05 -5.90 -7.70
N HIS A 6 -5.96 -7.22 -7.51
CA HIS A 6 -7.11 -8.12 -7.39
C HIS A 6 -6.92 -9.17 -6.29
N VAL A 7 -8.04 -9.69 -5.76
CA VAL A 7 -8.06 -10.76 -4.74
C VAL A 7 -7.22 -11.98 -5.16
N LYS A 8 -7.28 -12.38 -6.43
CA LYS A 8 -6.53 -13.52 -6.99
C LYS A 8 -5.00 -13.40 -6.89
N GLU A 9 -4.46 -12.20 -6.65
CA GLU A 9 -3.02 -11.95 -6.56
C GLU A 9 -2.50 -12.02 -5.10
N ILE A 10 -3.38 -12.17 -4.11
CA ILE A 10 -2.98 -12.35 -2.71
C ILE A 10 -2.57 -13.79 -2.37
N GLU A 11 -2.91 -14.74 -3.25
CA GLU A 11 -2.56 -16.14 -3.10
C GLU A 11 -1.03 -16.29 -3.19
N ASN A 12 -0.41 -16.84 -2.14
CA ASN A 12 1.04 -17.04 -1.97
C ASN A 12 1.88 -15.78 -1.67
N LEU A 13 1.28 -14.68 -1.20
CA LEU A 13 2.06 -13.57 -0.62
C LEU A 13 2.82 -14.03 0.64
N ASN A 14 4.15 -13.90 0.63
CA ASN A 14 5.00 -14.15 1.79
C ASN A 14 5.15 -12.85 2.61
N LEU A 15 4.11 -12.52 3.38
CA LEU A 15 4.00 -11.35 4.25
C LEU A 15 3.42 -11.78 5.62
N PRO A 16 3.53 -10.96 6.68
CA PRO A 16 2.82 -11.24 7.94
C PRO A 16 1.31 -11.36 7.71
N LYS A 17 0.66 -12.25 8.46
CA LYS A 17 -0.77 -12.57 8.28
C LYS A 17 -1.65 -11.32 8.40
N GLU A 18 -1.34 -10.47 9.36
CA GLU A 18 -2.05 -9.23 9.67
C GLU A 18 -1.93 -8.22 8.52
N VAL A 19 -0.79 -8.19 7.83
CA VAL A 19 -0.59 -7.38 6.61
C VAL A 19 -1.41 -7.93 5.46
N ILE A 20 -1.45 -9.26 5.28
CA ILE A 20 -2.29 -9.91 4.25
C ILE A 20 -3.77 -9.66 4.49
N GLU A 21 -4.23 -9.64 5.75
CA GLU A 21 -5.63 -9.36 6.10
C GLU A 21 -6.05 -7.94 5.69
N VAL A 22 -5.24 -6.91 6.01
CA VAL A 22 -5.50 -5.52 5.58
C VAL A 22 -5.49 -5.38 4.05
N ILE A 23 -4.49 -5.97 3.38
CA ILE A 23 -4.40 -5.98 1.91
C ILE A 23 -5.65 -6.63 1.30
N LYS A 24 -6.12 -7.74 1.89
CA LYS A 24 -7.28 -8.49 1.42
C LYS A 24 -8.57 -7.70 1.57
N GLU A 25 -8.77 -7.00 2.68
CA GLU A 25 -9.94 -6.15 2.90
C GLU A 25 -10.03 -5.05 1.84
N VAL A 26 -8.93 -4.32 1.61
CA VAL A 26 -8.90 -3.25 0.59
C VAL A 26 -9.06 -3.78 -0.83
N VAL A 27 -8.41 -4.90 -1.18
CA VAL A 27 -8.51 -5.44 -2.55
C VAL A 27 -9.88 -6.05 -2.84
N ILE A 28 -10.58 -6.59 -1.83
CA ILE A 28 -11.99 -7.00 -1.96
C ILE A 28 -12.87 -5.79 -2.28
N ILE A 29 -12.70 -4.67 -1.58
CA ILE A 29 -13.46 -3.43 -1.88
C ILE A 29 -13.18 -2.97 -3.32
N LEU A 30 -11.92 -2.96 -3.75
CA LEU A 30 -11.55 -2.58 -5.11
C LEU A 30 -12.15 -3.51 -6.19
N ASP A 31 -12.20 -4.82 -5.95
CA ASP A 31 -12.78 -5.78 -6.88
C ASP A 31 -14.32 -5.76 -6.90
N VAL A 32 -14.98 -5.45 -5.78
CA VAL A 32 -16.44 -5.30 -5.69
C VAL A 32 -16.91 -4.01 -6.36
N GLU A 33 -16.30 -2.87 -6.04
CA GLU A 33 -16.76 -1.56 -6.51
C GLU A 33 -16.33 -1.23 -7.95
N TYR A 34 -15.15 -1.71 -8.37
CA TYR A 34 -14.57 -1.38 -9.68
C TYR A 34 -14.34 -2.60 -10.59
N GLY A 35 -14.54 -3.83 -10.08
CA GLY A 35 -14.54 -5.07 -10.85
C GLY A 35 -13.22 -5.86 -10.89
N GLU A 36 -13.33 -7.18 -10.68
CA GLU A 36 -12.25 -8.21 -10.71
C GLU A 36 -11.36 -8.27 -11.98
N LYS A 37 -11.65 -7.43 -12.97
CA LYS A 37 -10.98 -7.34 -14.29
C LYS A 37 -10.58 -5.92 -14.70
N ARG A 38 -10.73 -4.92 -13.82
CA ARG A 38 -10.38 -3.51 -14.10
C ARG A 38 -8.91 -3.32 -14.45
N ASN A 39 -8.61 -2.45 -15.41
CA ASN A 39 -7.24 -2.24 -15.87
C ASN A 39 -6.50 -1.19 -15.03
N VAL A 40 -5.76 -1.65 -14.03
CA VAL A 40 -4.97 -0.82 -13.08
C VAL A 40 -3.71 -0.16 -13.68
N ASN A 41 -3.39 -0.49 -14.93
CA ASN A 41 -2.29 0.10 -15.71
C ASN A 41 -2.81 0.98 -16.85
N GLY A 42 -4.13 1.16 -16.93
CA GLY A 42 -4.82 2.07 -17.83
C GLY A 42 -5.71 3.01 -17.03
N GLU A 43 -6.98 3.09 -17.41
CA GLU A 43 -7.91 4.13 -16.95
C GLU A 43 -8.44 3.94 -15.52
N ASN A 44 -8.37 2.72 -14.95
CA ASN A 44 -9.14 2.40 -13.73
C ASN A 44 -8.31 2.42 -12.42
N GLY A 45 -7.08 2.94 -12.46
CA GLY A 45 -6.26 3.28 -11.28
C GLY A 45 -6.19 2.20 -10.18
N GLY A 46 -6.24 2.63 -8.92
CA GLY A 46 -6.62 1.85 -7.74
C GLY A 46 -5.82 0.57 -7.48
N TYR A 47 -4.83 0.57 -6.59
CA TYR A 47 -4.10 -0.67 -6.26
C TYR A 47 -3.32 -0.57 -4.95
N ILE A 48 -2.87 -1.72 -4.47
CA ILE A 48 -1.96 -1.82 -3.33
C ILE A 48 -0.53 -1.94 -3.85
N LEU A 49 0.41 -1.23 -3.23
CA LEU A 49 1.85 -1.39 -3.38
C LEU A 49 2.46 -1.89 -2.07
N VAL A 50 3.20 -2.98 -2.14
CA VAL A 50 3.98 -3.49 -1.00
C VAL A 50 5.48 -3.28 -1.25
N ILE A 51 6.12 -2.57 -0.34
CA ILE A 51 7.58 -2.35 -0.33
C ILE A 51 8.15 -3.01 0.92
N GLN A 52 9.17 -3.86 0.72
CA GLN A 52 9.84 -4.60 1.80
C GLN A 52 11.31 -4.20 1.95
N ASP A 53 11.90 -3.62 0.90
CA ASP A 53 13.29 -3.19 0.87
C ASP A 53 13.37 -1.68 0.59
N ARG A 54 14.24 -1.00 1.34
CA ARG A 54 14.53 0.43 1.20
C ARG A 54 15.09 0.77 -0.18
N GLU A 55 15.79 -0.15 -0.83
CA GLU A 55 16.31 0.02 -2.21
C GLU A 55 15.20 0.18 -3.26
N GLU A 56 13.94 -0.12 -2.92
CA GLU A 56 12.82 0.01 -3.84
C GLU A 56 12.03 1.32 -3.70
N LEU A 57 12.23 2.07 -2.61
CA LEU A 57 11.59 3.38 -2.42
C LEU A 57 11.86 4.37 -3.58
N PRO A 58 13.05 4.42 -4.21
CA PRO A 58 13.27 5.28 -5.38
C PRO A 58 12.36 4.95 -6.58
N LYS A 59 11.89 3.71 -6.72
CA LYS A 59 11.00 3.28 -7.81
C LYS A 59 9.62 3.94 -7.74
N LEU A 60 9.22 4.47 -6.57
CA LEU A 60 7.98 5.24 -6.43
C LEU A 60 7.99 6.53 -7.29
N GLN A 61 9.16 7.08 -7.61
CA GLN A 61 9.29 8.22 -8.51
C GLN A 61 8.88 7.89 -9.96
N GLU A 62 8.95 6.62 -10.38
CA GLU A 62 8.50 6.16 -11.70
C GLU A 62 6.97 6.28 -11.88
N ILE A 63 6.23 6.34 -10.77
CA ILE A 63 4.78 6.59 -10.73
C ILE A 63 4.45 7.99 -10.15
N TYR A 64 5.41 8.91 -10.19
CA TYR A 64 5.30 10.30 -9.69
C TYR A 64 5.02 10.43 -8.18
N LEU A 65 5.28 9.39 -7.38
CA LEU A 65 5.06 9.40 -5.94
C LEU A 65 6.35 9.75 -5.17
N ASN A 66 6.43 10.98 -4.66
CA ASN A 66 7.51 11.40 -3.76
C ASN A 66 7.20 11.04 -2.30
N ILE A 67 7.62 9.85 -1.88
CA ILE A 67 7.32 9.28 -0.56
C ILE A 67 7.77 10.14 0.65
N ASN A 68 8.79 11.00 0.50
CA ASN A 68 9.29 11.86 1.57
C ASN A 68 8.49 13.16 1.76
N ASP A 69 7.63 13.50 0.80
CA ASP A 69 6.84 14.74 0.73
C ASP A 69 5.35 14.46 0.45
N VAL A 70 4.95 13.18 0.53
CA VAL A 70 3.57 12.78 0.32
C VAL A 70 2.72 13.22 1.50
N ILE A 71 1.55 13.78 1.20
CA ILE A 71 0.46 14.01 2.14
C ILE A 71 -0.45 12.78 2.04
N PRO A 72 -0.53 11.91 3.07
CA PRO A 72 -1.41 10.76 3.07
C PRO A 72 -2.85 11.17 3.45
N GLU A 73 -3.84 10.40 2.98
CA GLU A 73 -5.23 10.51 3.47
C GLU A 73 -5.37 9.91 4.88
N TYR A 74 -4.67 8.79 5.11
CA TYR A 74 -4.48 8.18 6.42
C TYR A 74 -3.20 7.36 6.47
N VAL A 75 -2.69 7.13 7.68
CA VAL A 75 -1.63 6.14 7.96
C VAL A 75 -2.08 5.29 9.13
N ASP A 76 -2.35 4.01 8.88
CA ASP A 76 -2.70 3.03 9.91
C ASP A 76 -1.50 2.16 10.27
N LYS A 77 -1.41 1.80 11.56
CA LYS A 77 -0.36 0.94 12.11
C LYS A 77 -0.82 -0.51 12.19
N ILE A 78 -0.14 -1.41 11.48
CA ILE A 78 -0.36 -2.86 11.57
C ILE A 78 0.69 -3.45 12.53
N ASN A 79 0.23 -3.97 13.67
CA ASN A 79 1.10 -4.68 14.63
C ASN A 79 1.05 -6.18 14.31
N CYS A 80 2.17 -6.77 13.93
CA CYS A 80 2.24 -8.18 13.54
C CYS A 80 2.62 -9.06 14.73
N SER A 81 2.08 -10.28 14.79
CA SER A 81 2.35 -11.24 15.89
C SER A 81 3.79 -11.72 15.99
N ASN A 82 4.60 -11.55 14.92
CA ASN A 82 6.04 -11.80 14.94
C ASN A 82 6.86 -10.64 15.57
N GLY A 83 6.23 -9.53 15.96
CA GLY A 83 6.87 -8.34 16.51
C GLY A 83 7.18 -7.25 15.48
N ASP A 84 7.00 -7.51 14.18
CA ASP A 84 7.14 -6.47 13.16
C ASP A 84 6.01 -5.44 13.26
N ILE A 85 6.33 -4.21 12.90
CA ILE A 85 5.36 -3.12 12.77
C ILE A 85 5.40 -2.63 11.33
N TRP A 86 4.23 -2.58 10.71
CA TRP A 86 4.02 -2.09 9.36
C TRP A 86 3.10 -0.87 9.38
N ILE A 87 3.15 -0.07 8.32
CA ILE A 87 2.18 0.97 8.02
C ILE A 87 1.36 0.61 6.79
N SER A 88 0.12 1.06 6.78
CA SER A 88 -0.79 1.07 5.64
C SER A 88 -1.18 2.52 5.37
N THR A 89 -0.77 3.06 4.24
CA THR A 89 -0.88 4.48 3.91
C THR A 89 -1.73 4.66 2.66
N LEU A 90 -2.90 5.29 2.78
CA LEU A 90 -3.68 5.67 1.60
C LEU A 90 -3.17 7.00 1.03
N ILE A 91 -2.98 7.04 -0.28
CA ILE A 91 -2.47 8.19 -1.02
C ILE A 91 -3.38 8.42 -2.23
N LEU A 92 -3.94 9.62 -2.40
CA LEU A 92 -4.66 9.99 -3.62
C LEU A 92 -3.69 10.44 -4.72
N MET A 93 -3.66 9.70 -5.83
CA MET A 93 -2.93 10.06 -7.03
C MET A 93 -3.79 11.03 -7.85
N HIS A 94 -3.40 12.31 -7.85
CA HIS A 94 -4.01 13.39 -8.64
C HIS A 94 -5.53 13.59 -8.47
N ASN A 95 -6.11 13.10 -7.35
CA ASN A 95 -7.56 12.99 -7.09
C ASN A 95 -8.33 12.01 -8.00
N ASP A 96 -7.65 11.23 -8.85
CA ASP A 96 -8.28 10.25 -9.74
C ASP A 96 -8.44 8.88 -9.06
N PHE A 97 -7.41 8.41 -8.34
CA PHE A 97 -7.45 7.10 -7.68
C PHE A 97 -6.55 6.99 -6.44
N GLY A 98 -6.92 6.10 -5.53
CA GLY A 98 -6.10 5.76 -4.36
C GLY A 98 -5.03 4.71 -4.65
N ILE A 99 -3.84 4.89 -4.08
CA ILE A 99 -2.87 3.81 -3.86
C ILE A 99 -2.81 3.51 -2.36
N LEU A 100 -2.95 2.25 -1.98
CA LEU A 100 -2.61 1.79 -0.64
C LEU A 100 -1.15 1.38 -0.62
N LEU A 101 -0.29 2.15 0.03
CA LEU A 101 1.12 1.84 0.18
C LEU A 101 1.37 1.16 1.52
N THR A 102 1.92 -0.04 1.49
CA THR A 102 2.13 -0.90 2.66
C THR A 102 3.61 -1.24 2.81
N MET A 103 4.22 -0.94 3.96
CA MET A 103 5.63 -1.20 4.21
C MET A 103 5.98 -1.36 5.70
N PRO A 104 7.10 -2.01 6.06
CA PRO A 104 7.62 -2.00 7.43
C PRO A 104 7.97 -0.59 7.91
N VAL A 105 7.70 -0.29 9.18
CA VAL A 105 8.10 0.97 9.85
C VAL A 105 9.62 1.19 9.81
N SER A 106 10.42 0.11 9.78
CA SER A 106 11.89 0.17 9.70
C SER A 106 12.43 0.79 8.40
N ILE A 107 11.61 0.85 7.34
CA ILE A 107 11.97 1.49 6.06
C ILE A 107 11.14 2.73 5.74
N ALA A 108 10.06 2.99 6.48
CA ALA A 108 9.20 4.14 6.30
C ALA A 108 9.96 5.48 6.48
N PRO A 109 9.57 6.54 5.75
CA PRO A 109 10.11 7.88 5.95
C PRO A 109 9.51 8.55 7.19
N GLU A 110 10.19 9.56 7.74
CA GLU A 110 9.78 10.19 8.99
C GLU A 110 8.41 10.88 8.95
N ASN A 111 7.97 11.41 7.79
CA ASN A 111 6.64 12.03 7.63
C ASN A 111 5.54 11.00 7.94
N LEU A 112 5.63 9.78 7.39
CA LEU A 112 4.62 8.75 7.63
C LEU A 112 4.73 8.13 9.03
N ILE A 113 5.92 8.07 9.63
CA ILE A 113 6.08 7.57 11.00
C ILE A 113 5.40 8.52 12.00
N LYS A 114 5.45 9.84 11.78
CA LYS A 114 4.86 10.85 12.69
C LYS A 114 3.35 10.67 12.83
N GLU A 115 2.65 10.34 11.73
CA GLU A 115 1.19 10.12 11.71
C GLU A 115 0.71 9.00 12.65
N ILE A 116 1.54 7.98 12.92
CA ILE A 116 1.19 6.85 13.82
C ILE A 116 1.74 6.99 15.25
N THR A 117 2.30 8.15 15.60
CA THR A 117 2.93 8.41 16.93
C THR A 117 2.29 9.54 17.73
N ASN A 118 1.28 10.20 17.18
CA ASN A 118 0.57 11.34 17.79
C ASN A 118 -0.73 10.91 18.51
#